data_AF-A0A924UA52-F1
#
_entry.id   AF-A0A924UA52-F1
#
_cell.length_a   1.000
_cell.length_b   1.000
_cell.length_c   1.000
_cell.angle_alpha   90.00
_cell.angle_beta   90.00
_cell.angle_gamma   90.00
#
_symmetry.space_group_name_H-M   'P 1'
#
loop_
_entity.id
_entity.type
_entity.pdbx_description
1 polymer ?
#
loop_
_entity_poly.entity_id
_entity_poly.type
_entity_poly.pdbx_seq_one_letter_code
_entity_poly.pdbx_strand_id
1 'polypeptide(L)'
;MLIGIDWGGTKIEGVAMTPEGGELLRLRVDTPRHDYRGCIARIVQMIADLESRTGQQGSIGIGIPGSLEPVSRLGKGASSTWLLGQPVESDLQKAIARPIRVENDADCLAASEAVDGAGAGHNVVFAVILGSGAGAGIAVGGRAHHGPNNSAGEWGHNPLPFPDTT
;
A
#
# COMPACT_ATOMS: atom_id res chain seq x y z
N MET A 1 -16.17 8.97 -6.26
CA MET A 1 -15.58 7.62 -6.46
C MET A 1 -14.53 7.33 -5.39
N LEU A 2 -13.97 6.12 -5.35
CA LEU A 2 -12.78 5.76 -4.57
C LEU A 2 -11.58 5.65 -5.52
N ILE A 3 -10.40 6.09 -5.10
CA ILE A 3 -9.14 5.94 -5.84
C ILE A 3 -8.16 5.17 -4.95
N GLY A 4 -7.70 4.01 -5.43
CA GLY A 4 -6.63 3.24 -4.81
C GLY A 4 -5.37 3.35 -5.65
N ILE A 5 -4.24 3.68 -5.04
CA ILE A 5 -2.92 3.66 -5.67
C ILE A 5 -2.08 2.58 -4.99
N ASP A 6 -1.52 1.66 -5.77
CA ASP A 6 -0.50 0.71 -5.34
C ASP A 6 0.87 1.18 -5.82
N TRP A 7 1.67 1.73 -4.91
CA TRP A 7 3.04 2.12 -5.19
C TRP A 7 3.96 0.90 -5.04
N GLY A 8 4.08 0.08 -6.09
CA GLY A 8 5.05 -1.00 -6.12
C GLY A 8 6.48 -0.57 -6.46
N GLY A 9 7.46 -1.40 -6.13
CA GLY A 9 8.88 -1.10 -6.41
C GLY A 9 9.28 -1.14 -7.89
N THR A 10 8.47 -1.80 -8.74
CA THR A 10 8.71 -1.87 -10.19
C THR A 10 7.65 -1.11 -10.99
N LYS A 11 6.39 -1.12 -10.52
CA LYS A 11 5.27 -0.46 -11.21
C LYS A 11 4.40 0.24 -10.17
N ILE A 12 3.83 1.38 -10.57
CA ILE A 12 2.75 2.04 -9.83
C ILE A 12 1.45 1.72 -10.56
N GLU A 13 0.44 1.27 -9.84
CA GLU A 13 -0.89 0.97 -10.37
C GLU A 13 -1.92 1.85 -9.67
N GLY A 14 -2.93 2.30 -10.41
CA GLY A 14 -4.01 3.12 -9.88
C GLY A 14 -5.35 2.62 -10.39
N VAL A 15 -6.32 2.52 -9.49
CA VAL A 15 -7.67 2.08 -9.79
C VAL A 15 -8.69 3.10 -9.28
N ALA A 16 -9.61 3.50 -10.14
CA ALA A 16 -10.81 4.22 -9.76
C ALA A 16 -11.96 3.21 -9.62
N MET A 17 -12.73 3.30 -8.53
CA MET A 17 -13.79 2.37 -8.19
C MET A 17 -15.06 3.09 -7.74
N THR A 18 -16.22 2.46 -7.91
CA THR A 18 -17.47 2.90 -7.28
C THR A 18 -17.40 2.69 -5.76
N PRO A 19 -18.27 3.34 -4.97
CA PRO A 19 -18.34 3.09 -3.52
C PRO A 19 -18.64 1.63 -3.15
N GLU A 20 -19.27 0.88 -4.06
CA GLU A 20 -19.60 -0.55 -3.91
C GLU A 20 -18.45 -1.48 -4.35
N GLY A 21 -17.29 -0.95 -4.72
CA GLY A 21 -16.11 -1.73 -5.12
C GLY A 21 -16.04 -2.08 -6.61
N GLY A 22 -16.95 -1.56 -7.45
CA GLY A 22 -16.92 -1.80 -8.89
C GLY A 22 -15.79 -1.02 -9.57
N GLU A 23 -14.91 -1.69 -10.32
CA GLU A 23 -13.84 -1.02 -11.07
C GLU A 23 -14.40 -0.14 -12.20
N LEU A 24 -13.98 1.13 -12.24
CA LEU A 24 -14.30 2.09 -13.29
C LEU A 24 -13.17 2.23 -14.32
N LEU A 25 -11.93 2.28 -13.82
CA LEU A 25 -10.74 2.46 -14.65
C LEU A 25 -9.49 2.04 -13.88
N ARG A 26 -8.58 1.35 -14.56
CA ARG A 26 -7.25 1.00 -14.05
C ARG A 26 -6.16 1.51 -14.97
N LEU A 27 -5.14 2.13 -14.38
CA LEU A 27 -3.94 2.64 -15.05
C LEU A 27 -2.70 2.03 -14.42
N ARG A 28 -1.65 1.86 -15.22
CA ARG A 28 -0.37 1.35 -14.76
C ARG A 28 0.78 2.04 -15.46
N VAL A 29 1.84 2.33 -14.71
CA VAL A 29 3.07 2.96 -15.18
C VAL A 29 4.28 2.34 -14.50
N ASP A 30 5.45 2.45 -15.11
CA ASP A 30 6.69 2.03 -14.46
C ASP A 30 7.03 2.97 -13.28
N THR A 31 7.52 2.39 -12.18
CA THR A 31 7.99 3.15 -11.03
C THR A 31 9.29 3.87 -11.39
N PRO A 32 9.40 5.20 -11.17
CA PRO A 32 10.68 5.91 -11.29
C PRO A 32 11.67 5.46 -10.19
N ARG A 33 12.32 4.31 -10.42
CA ARG A 33 13.20 3.68 -9.42
C ARG A 33 14.33 4.61 -9.03
N HIS A 34 14.64 4.65 -7.74
CA HIS A 34 15.65 5.52 -7.14
C HIS A 34 15.36 7.03 -7.25
N ASP A 35 14.15 7.42 -7.68
CA ASP A 35 13.70 8.80 -7.75
C ASP A 35 12.39 9.00 -6.98
N TYR A 36 12.53 9.35 -5.71
CA TYR A 36 11.40 9.61 -4.81
C TYR A 36 10.48 10.74 -5.31
N ARG A 37 11.05 11.84 -5.82
CA ARG A 37 10.25 12.97 -6.32
C ARG A 37 9.55 12.62 -7.63
N GLY A 38 10.22 11.87 -8.51
CA GLY A 38 9.63 11.31 -9.71
C GLY A 38 8.45 10.39 -9.41
N CYS A 39 8.55 9.56 -8.37
CA CYS A 39 7.43 8.71 -7.93
C CYS A 39 6.22 9.54 -7.48
N ILE A 40 6.43 10.57 -6.65
CA ILE A 40 5.35 11.49 -6.22
C ILE A 40 4.69 12.14 -7.44
N ALA A 41 5.48 12.71 -8.36
CA ALA A 41 4.96 13.35 -9.56
C ALA A 41 4.14 12.36 -10.41
N ARG A 42 4.60 11.11 -10.50
CA ARG A 42 3.89 10.06 -11.24
C ARG A 42 2.55 9.70 -10.60
N ILE A 43 2.48 9.63 -9.28
CA ILE A 43 1.24 9.37 -8.53
C ILE A 43 0.24 10.50 -8.72
N VAL A 44 0.68 11.76 -8.63
CA VAL A 44 -0.18 12.93 -8.87
C VAL A 44 -0.75 12.89 -10.29
N GLN A 45 0.09 12.63 -11.29
CA GLN A 45 -0.37 12.52 -12.68
C GLN A 45 -1.37 11.38 -12.85
N MET A 46 -1.11 10.21 -12.25
CA MET A 46 -2.01 9.06 -12.33
C MET A 46 -3.39 9.36 -11.73
N ILE A 47 -3.45 10.06 -10.59
CA ILE A 47 -4.71 10.49 -9.98
C ILE A 47 -5.45 11.44 -10.94
N ALA A 48 -4.75 12.44 -11.50
CA ALA A 48 -5.34 13.37 -12.46
C ALA A 48 -5.87 12.65 -13.73
N ASP A 49 -5.14 11.65 -14.24
CA ASP A 49 -5.54 10.86 -15.39
C ASP A 49 -6.78 10.00 -15.10
N LEU A 50 -6.86 9.39 -13.91
CA LEU A 50 -8.04 8.65 -13.46
C LEU A 50 -9.26 9.57 -13.41
N GLU A 51 -9.14 10.74 -12.77
CA GLU A 51 -10.24 11.69 -12.61
C GLU A 51 -10.70 12.29 -13.94
N SER A 52 -9.76 12.68 -14.81
CA SER A 52 -10.05 13.21 -16.14
C SER A 52 -10.82 12.21 -17.00
N ARG A 53 -10.43 10.94 -16.97
CA ARG A 53 -11.02 9.89 -17.81
C ARG A 53 -12.33 9.35 -17.27
N THR A 54 -12.55 9.37 -15.96
CA THR A 54 -13.85 8.98 -15.37
C THR A 54 -14.83 10.14 -15.25
N GLY A 55 -14.34 11.39 -15.37
CA GLY A 55 -15.12 12.62 -15.21
C GLY A 55 -15.53 12.87 -13.77
N GLN A 56 -14.88 12.26 -12.78
CA GLN A 56 -15.26 12.31 -11.37
C GLN A 56 -14.04 12.43 -10.46
N GLN A 57 -14.20 13.09 -9.31
CA GLN A 57 -13.21 13.08 -8.23
C GLN A 57 -13.58 12.08 -7.12
N GLY A 58 -12.60 11.70 -6.31
CA GLY A 58 -12.80 10.69 -5.27
C GLY A 58 -11.87 10.81 -4.06
N SER A 59 -12.16 10.06 -3.00
CA SER A 59 -11.22 9.88 -1.89
C SER A 59 -10.04 9.02 -2.34
N ILE A 60 -8.86 9.25 -1.75
CA ILE A 60 -7.60 8.66 -2.20
C ILE A 60 -6.98 7.82 -1.07
N GLY A 61 -6.73 6.56 -1.36
CA GLY A 61 -5.91 5.64 -0.57
C GLY A 61 -4.66 5.25 -1.34
N ILE A 62 -3.52 5.14 -0.67
CA ILE A 62 -2.22 4.83 -1.28
C ILE A 62 -1.54 3.74 -0.46
N GLY A 63 -1.37 2.56 -1.06
CA GLY A 63 -0.49 1.50 -0.59
C GLY A 63 0.97 1.82 -0.95
N ILE A 64 1.88 1.72 0.01
CA ILE A 64 3.32 1.95 -0.20
C ILE A 64 4.14 0.69 0.08
N PRO A 65 5.30 0.52 -0.59
CA PRO A 65 6.13 -0.68 -0.49
C PRO A 65 7.07 -0.53 0.72
N GLY A 66 6.49 -0.60 1.92
CA GLY A 66 7.12 -0.32 3.22
C GLY A 66 6.09 0.25 4.20
N SER A 67 6.55 0.81 5.32
CA SER A 67 5.64 1.41 6.31
C SER A 67 6.11 2.79 6.77
N LEU A 68 5.25 3.50 7.49
CA LEU A 68 5.58 4.78 8.11
C LEU A 68 5.92 4.55 9.58
N GLU A 69 7.03 5.11 10.04
CA GLU A 69 7.39 5.09 11.46
C GLU A 69 6.31 5.82 12.28
N PRO A 70 5.74 5.20 13.34
CA PRO A 70 4.56 5.74 14.02
C PRO A 70 4.66 7.18 14.53
N VAL A 71 5.85 7.62 14.97
CA VAL A 71 6.02 8.94 15.60
C VAL A 71 6.45 10.00 14.58
N SER A 72 7.54 9.75 13.88
CA SER A 72 8.16 10.66 12.91
C SER A 72 7.43 10.69 11.57
N ARG A 73 6.60 9.66 11.28
CA ARG A 73 5.91 9.47 10.00
C ARG A 73 6.84 9.35 8.79
N LEU A 74 8.13 9.09 9.03
CA LEU A 74 9.10 8.87 7.96
C LEU A 74 9.00 7.44 7.42
N GLY A 75 9.25 7.26 6.13
CA GLY A 75 9.27 5.95 5.49
C GLY A 75 10.33 5.03 6.08
N LYS A 76 9.98 3.75 6.27
CA LYS A 76 10.85 2.70 6.78
C LYS A 76 10.48 1.33 6.21
N GLY A 77 11.33 0.32 6.44
CA GLY A 77 11.02 -1.08 6.09
C GLY A 77 10.77 -1.33 4.60
N ALA A 78 11.22 -0.43 3.73
CA ALA A 78 10.87 -0.42 2.32
C ALA A 78 11.92 -1.14 1.47
N SER A 79 11.48 -2.05 0.59
CA SER A 79 12.32 -2.59 -0.48
C SER A 79 12.68 -1.52 -1.53
N SER A 80 11.77 -0.56 -1.71
CA SER A 80 12.04 0.68 -2.45
C SER A 80 12.81 1.65 -1.55
N THR A 81 14.13 1.47 -1.47
CA THR A 81 14.99 2.16 -0.48
C THR A 81 14.98 3.68 -0.57
N TRP A 82 14.56 4.26 -1.69
CA TRP A 82 14.39 5.71 -1.86
C TRP A 82 13.22 6.31 -1.05
N LEU A 83 12.38 5.49 -0.41
CA LEU A 83 11.37 5.96 0.56
C LEU A 83 11.93 6.12 1.98
N LEU A 84 13.07 5.49 2.28
CA LEU A 84 13.60 5.43 3.64
C LEU A 84 13.96 6.83 4.15
N GLY A 85 13.43 7.20 5.31
CA GLY A 85 13.64 8.50 5.94
C GLY A 85 12.89 9.67 5.27
N GLN A 86 12.07 9.42 4.24
CA GLN A 86 11.31 10.47 3.56
C GLN A 86 9.95 10.71 4.23
N PRO A 87 9.43 11.96 4.23
CA PRO A 87 8.11 12.28 4.79
C PRO A 87 6.99 11.99 3.78
N VAL A 88 6.88 10.72 3.36
CA VAL A 88 6.06 10.24 2.23
C VAL A 88 4.62 10.77 2.25
N GLU A 89 3.92 10.59 3.36
CA GLU A 89 2.54 11.04 3.51
C GLU A 89 2.41 12.56 3.41
N SER A 90 3.31 13.31 4.05
CA SER A 90 3.27 14.78 4.04
C SER A 90 3.52 15.33 2.63
N ASP A 91 4.49 14.76 1.92
CA ASP A 91 4.84 15.22 0.57
C ASP A 91 3.75 14.87 -0.45
N LEU A 92 3.18 13.66 -0.38
CA LEU A 92 2.05 13.27 -1.22
C LEU A 92 0.83 14.16 -0.94
N GLN A 93 0.50 14.39 0.34
CA GLN A 93 -0.64 15.23 0.70
C GLN A 93 -0.49 16.68 0.21
N LYS A 94 0.73 17.24 0.29
CA LYS A 94 1.04 18.56 -0.28
C LYS A 94 0.92 18.57 -1.80
N ALA A 95 1.46 17.56 -2.48
CA ALA A 95 1.48 17.50 -3.93
C ALA A 95 0.08 17.26 -4.53
N ILE A 96 -0.75 16.45 -3.87
CA ILE A 96 -2.13 16.15 -4.28
C ILE A 96 -3.09 17.28 -3.83
N ALA A 97 -2.70 18.07 -2.83
CA ALA A 97 -3.47 19.17 -2.24
C ALA A 97 -4.86 18.75 -1.72
N ARG A 98 -5.01 17.49 -1.28
CA ARG A 98 -6.25 16.91 -0.76
C ARG A 98 -5.95 15.86 0.32
N PRO A 99 -6.91 15.53 1.20
CA PRO A 99 -6.73 14.46 2.17
C PRO A 99 -6.46 13.11 1.49
N ILE A 100 -5.45 12.40 1.99
CA ILE A 100 -5.10 11.05 1.56
C ILE A 100 -5.04 10.11 2.77
N ARG A 101 -5.09 8.81 2.53
CA ARG A 101 -4.62 7.82 3.49
C ARG A 101 -3.47 7.02 2.89
N VAL A 102 -2.42 6.84 3.65
CA VAL A 102 -1.25 6.05 3.26
C VAL A 102 -1.14 4.86 4.18
N GLU A 103 -0.95 3.68 3.59
CA GLU A 103 -0.77 2.44 4.34
C GLU A 103 0.26 1.52 3.67
N ASN A 104 0.84 0.59 4.43
CA ASN A 104 1.63 -0.49 3.89
C ASN A 104 0.81 -1.36 2.90
N ASP A 105 1.45 -1.82 1.82
CA ASP A 105 0.84 -2.64 0.77
C ASP A 105 0.31 -4.00 1.26
N ALA A 106 1.03 -4.70 2.14
CA ALA A 106 0.59 -5.96 2.73
C ALA A 106 -0.56 -5.76 3.73
N ASP A 107 -0.58 -4.65 4.47
CA ASP A 107 -1.71 -4.26 5.32
C ASP A 107 -2.95 -3.92 4.49
N CYS A 108 -2.78 -3.23 3.36
CA CYS A 108 -3.86 -3.01 2.38
C CYS A 108 -4.44 -4.34 1.86
N LEU A 109 -3.58 -5.30 1.50
CA LEU A 109 -4.00 -6.64 1.10
C LEU A 109 -4.83 -7.30 2.21
N ALA A 110 -4.32 -7.35 3.44
CA ALA A 110 -5.02 -8.00 4.53
C ALA A 110 -6.37 -7.35 4.85
N ALA A 111 -6.44 -6.02 4.81
CA ALA A 111 -7.69 -5.30 5.00
C ALA A 111 -8.69 -5.58 3.86
N SER A 112 -8.25 -5.58 2.61
CA SER A 112 -9.11 -5.90 1.45
C SER A 112 -9.65 -7.33 1.57
N GLU A 113 -8.78 -8.31 1.82
CA GLU A 113 -9.21 -9.71 1.95
C GLU A 113 -10.17 -9.93 3.12
N ALA A 114 -10.06 -9.14 4.20
CA ALA A 114 -10.95 -9.23 5.35
C ALA A 114 -12.30 -8.51 5.17
N VAL A 115 -12.38 -7.51 4.30
CA VAL A 115 -13.60 -6.72 4.09
C VAL A 115 -14.49 -7.37 3.04
N ASP A 116 -13.96 -7.62 1.85
CA ASP A 116 -14.72 -8.06 0.68
C ASP A 116 -14.02 -9.16 -0.15
N GLY A 117 -12.85 -9.63 0.29
CA GLY A 117 -12.14 -10.75 -0.33
C GLY A 117 -12.37 -12.10 0.35
N ALA A 118 -11.38 -13.00 0.24
CA ALA A 118 -11.49 -14.40 0.64
C ALA A 118 -11.59 -14.61 2.16
N GLY A 119 -11.17 -13.62 2.95
CA GLY A 119 -11.25 -13.62 4.41
C GLY A 119 -12.55 -13.03 4.96
N ALA A 120 -13.47 -12.54 4.11
CA ALA A 120 -14.70 -11.91 4.56
C ALA A 120 -15.50 -12.80 5.53
N GLY A 121 -16.07 -12.18 6.56
CA GLY A 121 -16.79 -12.89 7.62
C GLY A 121 -15.92 -13.51 8.73
N HIS A 122 -14.59 -13.52 8.57
CA HIS A 122 -13.67 -13.96 9.61
C HIS A 122 -13.19 -12.78 10.47
N ASN A 123 -13.08 -13.00 11.79
CA ASN A 123 -12.62 -11.95 12.71
C ASN A 123 -11.12 -11.66 12.57
N VAL A 124 -10.31 -12.66 12.20
CA VAL A 124 -8.86 -12.50 12.01
C VAL A 124 -8.51 -13.06 10.64
N VAL A 125 -7.81 -12.26 9.84
CA VAL A 125 -7.34 -12.64 8.51
C VAL A 125 -5.83 -12.40 8.46
N PHE A 126 -5.08 -13.43 8.12
CA PHE A 126 -3.65 -13.34 7.87
C PHE A 126 -3.43 -13.54 6.37
N ALA A 127 -3.13 -12.44 5.66
CA ALA A 127 -2.96 -12.47 4.21
C ALA A 127 -1.49 -12.56 3.86
N VAL A 128 -1.10 -13.65 3.18
CA VAL A 128 0.30 -13.97 2.89
C VAL A 128 0.63 -13.69 1.42
N ILE A 129 1.72 -12.96 1.20
CA ILE A 129 2.31 -12.72 -0.11
C ILE A 129 3.49 -13.67 -0.28
N LEU A 130 3.38 -14.63 -1.19
CA LEU A 130 4.45 -15.54 -1.59
C LEU A 130 4.84 -15.26 -3.04
N GLY A 131 6.00 -14.65 -3.25
CA GLY A 131 6.50 -14.30 -4.57
C GLY A 131 8.03 -14.33 -4.62
N SER A 132 8.65 -13.29 -5.20
CA SER A 132 10.11 -13.10 -5.12
C SER A 132 10.60 -12.86 -3.69
N GLY A 133 9.69 -12.55 -2.77
CA GLY A 133 9.92 -12.49 -1.33
C GLY A 133 8.70 -13.01 -0.58
N ALA A 134 8.78 -13.00 0.75
CA ALA A 134 7.68 -13.34 1.65
C ALA A 134 7.27 -12.08 2.43
N GLY A 135 6.00 -11.72 2.35
CA GLY A 135 5.38 -10.64 3.13
C GLY A 135 4.03 -11.07 3.64
N ALA A 136 3.45 -10.35 4.59
CA ALA A 136 2.07 -10.57 5.00
C ALA A 136 1.51 -9.34 5.72
N GLY A 137 0.19 -9.25 5.73
CA GLY A 137 -0.55 -8.35 6.61
C GLY A 137 -1.48 -9.14 7.52
N ILE A 138 -1.86 -8.53 8.63
CA ILE A 138 -2.86 -9.08 9.55
C ILE A 138 -4.03 -8.10 9.60
N ALA A 139 -5.25 -8.59 9.49
CA ALA A 139 -6.45 -7.82 9.76
C ALA A 139 -7.24 -8.43 10.93
N VAL A 140 -7.75 -7.57 11.81
CA VAL A 140 -8.61 -7.94 12.94
C VAL A 140 -9.90 -7.11 12.89
N GLY A 141 -11.05 -7.77 12.86
CA GLY A 141 -12.35 -7.12 12.72
C GLY A 141 -12.49 -6.29 11.43
N GLY A 142 -11.94 -6.79 10.32
CA GLY A 142 -11.95 -6.09 9.03
C GLY A 142 -11.02 -4.87 8.94
N ARG A 143 -10.07 -4.72 9.87
CA ARG A 143 -9.13 -3.59 9.90
C ARG A 143 -7.70 -4.09 9.95
N ALA A 144 -6.80 -3.49 9.19
CA ALA A 144 -5.37 -3.78 9.30
C ALA A 144 -4.88 -3.62 10.75
N HIS A 145 -4.06 -4.55 11.18
CA HIS A 145 -3.43 -4.60 12.49
C HIS A 145 -1.95 -4.32 12.33
N HIS A 146 -1.54 -3.07 12.56
CA HIS A 146 -0.19 -2.58 12.29
C HIS A 146 0.85 -2.96 13.37
N GLY A 147 0.38 -3.32 14.57
CA GLY A 147 1.23 -3.43 15.76
C GLY A 147 1.80 -2.08 16.23
N PRO A 148 2.55 -2.05 17.34
CA PRO A 148 3.03 -0.81 17.96
C PRO A 148 4.07 -0.06 17.09
N ASN A 149 4.71 -0.77 16.18
CA ASN A 149 5.76 -0.25 15.33
C ASN A 149 5.34 -0.12 13.87
N ASN A 150 4.07 -0.32 13.48
CA ASN A 150 3.68 -0.42 12.06
C ASN A 150 4.56 -1.42 11.28
N SER A 151 4.67 -2.64 11.82
CA SER A 151 5.49 -3.72 11.26
C SER A 151 4.94 -5.10 11.65
N ALA A 152 3.67 -5.18 12.03
CA ALA A 152 3.01 -6.47 12.23
C ALA A 152 2.87 -7.18 10.88
N GLY A 153 2.95 -8.50 10.88
CA GLY A 153 2.87 -9.27 9.63
C GLY A 153 4.18 -9.34 8.83
N GLU A 154 5.27 -8.68 9.26
CA GLU A 154 6.62 -8.75 8.66
C GLU A 154 7.32 -10.12 8.90
N TRP A 155 6.58 -11.22 8.71
CA TRP A 155 6.95 -12.59 9.04
C TRP A 155 8.07 -13.15 8.14
N GLY A 156 8.28 -12.55 6.96
CA GLY A 156 9.32 -12.96 6.02
C GLY A 156 10.75 -12.80 6.58
N HIS A 157 10.90 -12.04 7.66
CA HIS A 157 12.16 -11.85 8.37
C HIS A 157 12.36 -12.81 9.55
N ASN A 158 11.40 -13.69 9.82
CA ASN A 158 11.56 -14.71 10.86
C ASN A 158 12.61 -15.74 10.43
N PRO A 159 13.56 -16.11 11.31
CA PRO A 159 14.51 -17.17 10.99
C PRO A 159 13.76 -18.49 10.80
N LEU A 160 14.13 -19.21 9.75
CA LEU A 160 13.72 -20.61 9.62
C LEU A 160 14.47 -21.45 10.67
N PRO A 161 13.87 -22.55 11.14
CA PRO A 161 14.59 -23.50 11.99
C PRO A 161 15.90 -23.90 11.31
N PHE A 162 16.97 -24.00 12.10
CA PHE A 162 18.22 -24.54 11.58
C PHE A 162 17.94 -25.94 11.04
N PRO A 163 18.44 -26.30 9.85
CA PRO A 163 18.36 -27.67 9.39
C PRO A 163 19.19 -28.50 10.37
N ASP A 164 18.53 -29.15 11.32
CA ASP A 164 19.12 -30.24 12.08
C ASP A 164 19.45 -31.31 11.04
N THR A 165 20.73 -31.41 10.72
CA THR A 165 21.28 -32.50 9.91
C THR A 165 21.22 -33.76 10.77
N THR A 166 20.03 -34.36 10.83
CA THR A 166 19.86 -35.75 11.27
C THR A 166 20.04 -36.70 10.10
#